data_AF-A0A8S0GRD6-F1
#
_entry.id   AF-A0A8S0GRD6-F1
#
_cell.length_a   1.000
_cell.length_b   1.000
_cell.length_c   1.000
_cell.angle_alpha   90.00
_cell.angle_beta   90.00
_cell.angle_gamma   90.00
#
_symmetry.space_group_name_H-M   'P 1'
#
loop_
_entity.id
_entity.type
_entity.pdbx_description
1 polymer ?
#
loop_
_entity_poly.entity_id
_entity_poly.type
_entity_poly.pdbx_seq_one_letter_code
_entity_poly.pdbx_strand_id
1 'polypeptide(L)'
;MHMLQGEALMNDASGLVTFKFALAAAVTGVFSLANASLTFVLVAVGGLAVGVALSWLVGRLRAWMIARGWDDPATHVVFMLLLPFAAYVLAERLGASGILSAVAAGMMQSWLDLLPRQTSTRLLNRSVWSLLEFAFNGLIFLLLGLQLPDIIKAVVSHETSLWPTLFYRCLDVVAIFLVLLVLRFIWVQSIWRLSGLLRRWRGKGELTLVPTARSCWLLTVGGVRGAVTLAGVMSVPLFLGAGEAFPERDLLIFIAAGVILLSLVAACIALPLLLRGIVKSPDDKRRGEVRDAWRKTAEAAIHALEAEEVADTGETRMPPRRPWPPSSRGA
;
A
#
# COMPACT_ATOMS: atom_id res chain seq x y z
N MET A 1 -0.04 6.20 -11.51
CA MET A 1 0.05 5.75 -10.10
C MET A 1 -0.59 4.37 -9.87
N HIS A 2 -1.78 4.06 -10.42
CA HIS A 2 -2.45 2.77 -10.16
C HIS A 2 -1.66 1.50 -10.52
N MET A 3 -0.84 1.52 -11.57
CA MET A 3 -0.04 0.36 -11.96
C MET A 3 1.12 0.04 -10.98
N LEU A 4 1.74 1.07 -10.40
CA LEU A 4 2.85 0.91 -9.45
C LEU A 4 2.37 0.43 -8.07
N GLN A 5 1.18 0.88 -7.63
CA GLN A 5 0.57 0.41 -6.38
C GLN A 5 0.14 -1.06 -6.49
N GLY A 6 -0.45 -1.46 -7.62
CA GLY A 6 -0.79 -2.86 -7.87
C GLY A 6 0.44 -3.77 -7.93
N GLU A 7 1.52 -3.32 -8.58
CA GLU A 7 2.80 -4.04 -8.61
C GLU A 7 3.39 -4.20 -7.20
N ALA A 8 3.44 -3.12 -6.41
CA ALA A 8 4.00 -3.15 -5.06
C ALA A 8 3.24 -4.14 -4.15
N LEU A 9 1.91 -4.15 -4.23
CA LEU A 9 1.06 -5.01 -3.41
C LEU A 9 1.20 -6.50 -3.78
N MET A 10 1.32 -6.82 -5.07
CA MET A 10 1.62 -8.19 -5.53
C MET A 10 3.05 -8.62 -5.17
N ASN A 11 4.02 -7.70 -5.29
CA ASN A 11 5.42 -7.95 -4.97
C ASN A 11 5.62 -8.27 -3.49
N ASP A 12 4.95 -7.53 -2.60
CA ASP A 12 5.03 -7.76 -1.16
C ASP A 12 4.47 -9.13 -0.77
N ALA A 13 3.31 -9.51 -1.34
CA ALA A 13 2.70 -10.81 -1.08
C ALA A 13 3.54 -11.97 -1.63
N SER A 14 4.01 -11.87 -2.88
CA SER A 14 4.85 -12.91 -3.50
C SER A 14 6.24 -13.02 -2.86
N GLY A 15 6.83 -11.89 -2.44
CA GLY A 15 8.10 -11.85 -1.71
C GLY A 15 8.02 -12.59 -0.38
N LEU A 16 6.96 -12.38 0.41
CA LEU A 16 6.81 -13.06 1.70
C LEU A 16 6.51 -14.56 1.55
N VAL A 17 5.76 -14.95 0.53
CA VAL A 17 5.57 -16.37 0.20
C VAL A 17 6.90 -17.01 -0.19
N THR A 18 7.70 -16.37 -1.06
CA THR A 18 9.03 -16.85 -1.44
C THR A 18 9.95 -16.96 -0.23
N PHE A 19 9.90 -15.98 0.69
CA PHE A 19 10.65 -16.00 1.93
C PHE A 19 10.26 -17.17 2.84
N LYS A 20 8.97 -17.50 2.99
CA LYS A 20 8.53 -18.69 3.75
C LYS A 20 9.14 -19.98 3.20
N PHE A 21 9.23 -20.12 1.87
CA PHE A 21 9.89 -21.28 1.25
C PHE A 21 11.40 -21.30 1.46
N ALA A 22 12.06 -20.13 1.34
CA ALA A 22 13.49 -20.03 1.63
C ALA A 22 13.79 -20.41 3.09
N LEU A 23 12.96 -19.95 4.02
CA LEU A 23 13.06 -20.30 5.43
C LEU A 23 12.79 -21.80 5.67
N ALA A 24 11.77 -22.37 5.04
CA ALA A 24 11.48 -23.80 5.14
C ALA A 24 12.65 -24.65 4.60
N ALA A 25 13.27 -24.23 3.49
CA ALA A 25 14.46 -24.89 2.95
C ALA A 25 15.67 -24.76 3.89
N ALA A 26 15.88 -23.58 4.49
CA ALA A 26 16.95 -23.35 5.47
C ALA A 26 16.77 -24.22 6.73
N VAL A 27 15.53 -24.41 7.20
CA VAL A 27 15.23 -25.21 8.39
C VAL A 27 15.29 -26.71 8.11
N THR A 28 14.84 -27.16 6.94
CA THR A 28 14.78 -28.59 6.59
C THR A 28 16.07 -29.10 5.96
N GLY A 29 16.94 -28.21 5.45
CA GLY A 29 18.16 -28.57 4.72
C GLY A 29 17.90 -29.19 3.34
N VAL A 30 16.63 -29.38 2.94
CA VAL A 30 16.24 -30.02 1.69
C VAL A 30 15.58 -28.98 0.79
N PHE A 31 16.16 -28.77 -0.40
CA PHE A 31 15.56 -27.92 -1.43
C PHE A 31 15.25 -28.75 -2.68
N SER A 32 13.97 -28.80 -3.03
CA SER A 32 13.51 -29.32 -4.32
C SER A 32 12.82 -28.21 -5.09
N LEU A 33 13.46 -27.72 -6.15
CA LEU A 33 12.93 -26.61 -6.96
C LEU A 33 11.58 -26.97 -7.60
N ALA A 34 11.41 -28.21 -8.04
CA ALA A 34 10.15 -28.69 -8.63
C ALA A 34 9.03 -28.75 -7.59
N ASN A 35 9.30 -29.30 -6.40
CA ASN A 35 8.29 -29.37 -5.35
C ASN A 35 7.96 -27.99 -4.77
N ALA A 36 8.98 -27.15 -4.58
CA ALA A 36 8.81 -25.77 -4.11
C ALA A 36 7.99 -24.93 -5.09
N SER A 37 8.25 -25.02 -6.41
CA SER A 37 7.48 -24.27 -7.41
C SER A 37 6.03 -24.74 -7.51
N LEU A 38 5.77 -26.05 -7.49
CA LEU A 38 4.40 -26.58 -7.48
C LEU A 38 3.64 -26.17 -6.21
N THR A 39 4.27 -26.33 -5.04
CA THR A 39 3.68 -25.95 -3.75
C THR A 39 3.43 -24.44 -3.72
N PHE A 40 4.35 -23.63 -4.23
CA PHE A 40 4.16 -22.18 -4.36
C PHE A 40 2.90 -21.84 -5.14
N VAL A 41 2.72 -22.44 -6.32
CA VAL A 41 1.54 -22.20 -7.16
C VAL A 41 0.27 -22.65 -6.45
N LEU A 42 0.26 -23.82 -5.82
CA LEU A 42 -0.89 -24.34 -5.07
C LEU A 42 -1.28 -23.43 -3.90
N VAL A 43 -0.32 -23.04 -3.07
CA VAL A 43 -0.51 -22.17 -1.91
C VAL A 43 -0.96 -20.78 -2.34
N ALA A 44 -0.41 -20.25 -3.45
CA ALA A 44 -0.79 -18.96 -4.00
C ALA A 44 -2.22 -18.95 -4.59
N VAL A 45 -2.53 -19.93 -5.46
CA VAL A 45 -3.85 -20.08 -6.09
C VAL A 45 -4.91 -20.39 -5.04
N GLY A 46 -4.60 -21.26 -4.07
CA GLY A 46 -5.47 -21.55 -2.93
C GLY A 46 -5.75 -20.31 -2.10
N GLY A 47 -4.74 -19.48 -1.83
CA GLY A 47 -4.90 -18.24 -1.08
C GLY A 47 -5.84 -17.27 -1.82
N LEU A 48 -5.59 -17.08 -3.11
CA LEU A 48 -6.40 -16.25 -3.98
C LEU A 48 -7.86 -16.74 -4.02
N ALA A 49 -8.07 -18.05 -4.20
CA ALA A 49 -9.41 -18.65 -4.25
C ALA A 49 -10.17 -18.47 -2.93
N VAL A 50 -9.53 -18.70 -1.78
CA VAL A 50 -10.13 -18.49 -0.46
C VAL A 50 -10.51 -17.02 -0.26
N GLY A 51 -9.64 -16.09 -0.67
CA GLY A 51 -9.89 -14.66 -0.51
C GLY A 51 -11.05 -14.16 -1.37
N VAL A 52 -11.09 -14.60 -2.63
CA VAL A 52 -12.19 -14.32 -3.57
C VAL A 52 -13.50 -14.91 -3.05
N ALA A 53 -13.50 -16.18 -2.63
CA ALA A 53 -14.69 -16.85 -2.13
C ALA A 53 -15.25 -16.21 -0.86
N LEU A 54 -14.38 -15.88 0.11
CA LEU A 54 -14.79 -15.24 1.35
C LEU A 54 -15.33 -13.82 1.12
N SER A 55 -14.65 -13.04 0.28
CA SER A 55 -15.11 -11.69 -0.08
C SER A 55 -16.45 -11.72 -0.82
N TRP A 56 -16.64 -12.69 -1.72
CA TRP A 56 -17.92 -12.92 -2.37
C TRP A 56 -19.03 -13.28 -1.38
N LEU A 57 -18.76 -14.15 -0.41
CA LEU A 57 -19.71 -14.54 0.64
C LEU A 57 -20.11 -13.34 1.51
N VAL A 58 -19.14 -12.54 1.95
CA VAL A 58 -19.41 -11.34 2.75
C VAL A 58 -20.17 -10.29 1.95
N GLY A 59 -19.86 -10.13 0.66
CA GLY A 59 -20.63 -9.26 -0.24
C GLY A 59 -22.08 -9.72 -0.41
N ARG A 60 -22.31 -11.04 -0.55
CA ARG A 60 -23.65 -11.64 -0.61
C ARG A 60 -24.44 -11.40 0.68
N LEU A 61 -23.80 -11.60 1.83
CA LEU A 61 -24.38 -11.35 3.15
C LEU A 61 -24.77 -9.88 3.31
N ARG A 62 -23.88 -8.96 2.92
CA ARG A 62 -24.14 -7.52 2.98
C ARG A 62 -25.31 -7.11 2.08
N ALA A 63 -25.36 -7.61 0.84
CA ALA A 63 -26.48 -7.34 -0.06
C ALA A 63 -27.82 -7.85 0.51
N TRP A 64 -27.79 -8.99 1.19
CA TRP A 64 -28.97 -9.53 1.88
C TRP A 64 -29.38 -8.69 3.10
N MET A 65 -28.43 -8.16 3.87
CA MET A 65 -28.71 -7.25 5.00
C MET A 65 -29.34 -5.95 4.54
N ILE A 66 -28.80 -5.34 3.47
CA ILE A 66 -29.33 -4.11 2.88
C ILE A 66 -30.75 -4.33 2.36
N ALA A 67 -31.01 -5.48 1.71
CA ALA A 67 -32.36 -5.83 1.25
C ALA A 67 -33.40 -5.95 2.40
N ARG A 68 -32.95 -6.16 3.64
CA ARG A 68 -33.79 -6.18 4.85
C ARG A 68 -33.88 -4.84 5.57
N GLY A 69 -33.28 -3.78 5.02
CA GLY A 69 -33.26 -2.45 5.62
C GLY A 69 -32.18 -2.25 6.69
N TRP A 70 -31.23 -3.17 6.82
CA TRP A 70 -30.10 -3.05 7.76
C TRP A 70 -28.89 -2.41 7.06
N ASP A 71 -28.99 -1.11 6.77
CA ASP A 71 -27.92 -0.33 6.13
C ASP A 71 -27.31 0.67 7.11
N ASP A 72 -26.50 0.16 8.04
CA ASP A 72 -25.75 0.96 9.01
C ASP A 72 -24.28 1.13 8.59
N PRO A 73 -23.76 2.38 8.51
CA PRO A 73 -22.37 2.65 8.19
C PRO A 73 -21.34 1.97 9.12
N ALA A 74 -21.64 1.83 10.42
CA ALA A 74 -20.69 1.22 11.36
C ALA A 74 -20.49 -0.28 11.06
N THR A 75 -21.57 -0.99 10.76
CA THR A 75 -21.53 -2.39 10.33
C THR A 75 -20.66 -2.58 9.08
N HIS A 76 -20.72 -1.67 8.11
CA HIS A 76 -19.88 -1.73 6.92
C HIS A 76 -18.39 -1.60 7.26
N VAL A 77 -18.02 -0.66 8.14
CA VAL A 77 -16.63 -0.47 8.58
C VAL A 77 -16.12 -1.73 9.30
N VAL A 78 -16.94 -2.37 10.12
CA VAL A 78 -16.56 -3.63 10.80
C VAL A 78 -16.25 -4.74 9.80
N PHE A 79 -17.12 -5.01 8.82
CA PHE A 79 -16.86 -6.03 7.81
C PHE A 79 -15.63 -5.73 6.96
N MET A 80 -15.46 -4.46 6.58
CA MET A 80 -14.30 -3.98 5.84
C MET A 80 -12.99 -4.26 6.61
N LEU A 81 -12.95 -3.99 7.92
CA LEU A 81 -11.78 -4.22 8.75
C LEU A 81 -11.57 -5.70 9.04
N LEU A 82 -12.63 -6.49 9.24
CA LEU A 82 -12.55 -7.90 9.62
C LEU A 82 -12.16 -8.80 8.43
N LEU A 83 -12.64 -8.50 7.21
CA LEU A 83 -12.50 -9.39 6.06
C LEU A 83 -11.04 -9.77 5.74
N PRO A 84 -10.06 -8.83 5.72
CA PRO A 84 -8.66 -9.19 5.43
C PRO A 84 -8.08 -10.17 6.46
N PHE A 85 -8.39 -9.99 7.75
CA PHE A 85 -7.92 -10.89 8.81
C PHE A 85 -8.61 -12.25 8.75
N ALA A 86 -9.92 -12.27 8.50
CA ALA A 86 -10.67 -13.52 8.33
C ALA A 86 -10.16 -14.32 7.13
N ALA A 87 -9.90 -13.65 6.00
CA ALA A 87 -9.31 -14.26 4.81
C ALA A 87 -7.92 -14.83 5.10
N TYR A 88 -7.07 -14.06 5.79
CA TYR A 88 -5.74 -14.48 6.19
C TYR A 88 -5.77 -15.76 7.03
N VAL A 89 -6.51 -15.75 8.15
CA VAL A 89 -6.55 -16.87 9.09
C VAL A 89 -7.17 -18.11 8.45
N LEU A 90 -8.23 -17.94 7.66
CA LEU A 90 -8.88 -19.05 6.98
C LEU A 90 -7.95 -19.72 5.97
N ALA A 91 -7.24 -18.93 5.16
CA ALA A 91 -6.28 -19.46 4.20
C ALA A 91 -5.10 -20.15 4.89
N GLU A 92 -4.54 -19.60 5.98
CA GLU A 92 -3.45 -20.29 6.70
C GLU A 92 -3.90 -21.62 7.31
N ARG A 93 -5.14 -21.71 7.83
CA ARG A 93 -5.69 -22.99 8.34
C ARG A 93 -5.87 -24.04 7.24
N LEU A 94 -6.11 -23.61 6.00
CA LEU A 94 -6.22 -24.48 4.82
C LEU A 94 -4.85 -24.77 4.18
N GLY A 95 -3.75 -24.31 4.77
CA GLY A 95 -2.40 -24.46 4.22
C GLY A 95 -2.12 -23.58 2.99
N ALA A 96 -2.94 -22.56 2.75
CA ALA A 96 -2.82 -21.62 1.64
C ALA A 96 -2.17 -20.28 2.09
N SER A 97 -1.86 -19.40 1.14
CA SER A 97 -1.23 -18.10 1.45
C SER A 97 -2.25 -17.13 2.06
N GLY A 98 -2.16 -16.91 3.37
CA GLY A 98 -2.95 -15.93 4.11
C GLY A 98 -2.85 -14.51 3.55
N ILE A 99 -1.64 -14.07 3.20
CA ILE A 99 -1.42 -12.72 2.66
C ILE A 99 -2.08 -12.56 1.29
N LEU A 100 -1.87 -13.51 0.37
CA LEU A 100 -2.52 -13.48 -0.94
C LEU A 100 -4.04 -13.58 -0.82
N SER A 101 -4.54 -14.29 0.20
CA SER A 101 -5.97 -14.34 0.50
C SER A 101 -6.54 -13.00 0.96
N ALA A 102 -5.88 -12.32 1.89
CA ALA A 102 -6.28 -10.98 2.34
C ALA A 102 -6.26 -9.96 1.18
N VAL A 103 -5.21 -10.01 0.36
CA VAL A 103 -5.06 -9.20 -0.86
C VAL A 103 -6.18 -9.48 -1.85
N ALA A 104 -6.44 -10.76 -2.16
CA ALA A 104 -7.50 -11.16 -3.07
C ALA A 104 -8.88 -10.77 -2.55
N ALA A 105 -9.11 -10.86 -1.24
CA ALA A 105 -10.35 -10.42 -0.61
C ALA A 105 -10.57 -8.91 -0.71
N GLY A 106 -9.51 -8.11 -0.51
CA GLY A 106 -9.52 -6.65 -0.69
C GLY A 106 -9.71 -6.23 -2.15
N MET A 107 -9.02 -6.89 -3.09
CA MET A 107 -9.23 -6.70 -4.52
C MET A 107 -10.68 -7.06 -4.89
N MET A 108 -11.17 -8.22 -4.50
CA MET A 108 -12.54 -8.67 -4.77
C MET A 108 -13.59 -7.71 -4.17
N GLN A 109 -13.33 -7.12 -2.99
CA GLN A 109 -14.17 -6.06 -2.43
C GLN A 109 -14.27 -4.88 -3.38
N SER A 110 -13.18 -4.42 -3.99
CA SER A 110 -13.22 -3.33 -4.97
C SER A 110 -14.01 -3.65 -6.25
N TRP A 111 -14.15 -4.94 -6.58
CA TRP A 111 -14.95 -5.42 -7.71
C TRP A 111 -16.43 -5.62 -7.34
N LEU A 112 -16.72 -6.10 -6.13
CA LEU A 112 -18.08 -6.29 -5.62
C LEU A 112 -18.70 -5.00 -5.09
N ASP A 113 -17.87 -4.02 -4.70
CA ASP A 113 -18.29 -2.68 -4.34
C ASP A 113 -18.74 -1.92 -5.61
N LEU A 114 -19.99 -2.19 -5.98
CA LEU A 114 -20.92 -1.12 -6.32
C LEU A 114 -20.95 -0.20 -5.09
N LEU A 115 -20.07 0.82 -5.08
CA LEU A 115 -19.79 1.72 -3.95
C LEU A 115 -21.01 2.01 -3.06
N PRO A 116 -20.83 2.20 -1.73
CA PRO A 116 -21.89 2.75 -0.89
C PRO A 116 -22.45 3.98 -1.59
N ARG A 117 -23.74 3.97 -1.91
CA ARG A 117 -24.41 5.07 -2.64
C ARG A 117 -24.32 6.39 -1.88
N GLN A 118 -24.01 6.35 -0.58
CA GLN A 118 -23.75 7.52 0.24
C GLN A 118 -22.28 7.93 0.19
N THR A 119 -22.05 9.17 -0.23
CA THR A 119 -20.75 9.85 -0.23
C THR A 119 -20.08 9.87 1.14
N SER A 120 -20.86 9.93 2.22
CA SER A 120 -20.41 9.92 3.62
C SER A 120 -19.65 8.64 3.99
N THR A 121 -20.18 7.45 3.65
CA THR A 121 -19.53 6.16 3.96
C THR A 121 -18.21 5.99 3.22
N ARG A 122 -18.11 6.51 1.98
CA ARG A 122 -16.85 6.47 1.21
C ARG A 122 -15.77 7.35 1.82
N LEU A 123 -16.14 8.55 2.27
CA LEU A 123 -15.25 9.48 2.96
C LEU A 123 -14.75 8.84 4.27
N LEU A 124 -15.65 8.27 5.07
CA LEU A 124 -15.30 7.57 6.30
C LEU A 124 -14.34 6.41 6.04
N ASN A 125 -14.65 5.53 5.10
CA ASN A 125 -13.83 4.37 4.72
C ASN A 125 -12.41 4.81 4.31
N ARG A 126 -12.29 5.83 3.45
CA ARG A 126 -11.00 6.38 3.03
C ARG A 126 -10.21 6.95 4.21
N SER A 127 -10.86 7.69 5.11
CA SER A 127 -10.22 8.25 6.29
C SER A 127 -9.73 7.15 7.25
N VAL A 128 -10.53 6.10 7.46
CA VAL A 128 -10.15 4.96 8.30
C VAL A 128 -8.94 4.23 7.71
N TRP A 129 -8.92 3.92 6.41
CA TRP A 129 -7.75 3.31 5.77
C TRP A 129 -6.52 4.21 5.85
N SER A 130 -6.67 5.51 5.57
CA SER A 130 -5.54 6.45 5.63
C SER A 130 -4.97 6.53 7.05
N LEU A 131 -5.82 6.51 8.08
CA LEU A 131 -5.38 6.50 9.47
C LEU A 131 -4.66 5.20 9.83
N LEU A 132 -5.20 4.05 9.42
CA LEU A 132 -4.59 2.75 9.67
C LEU A 132 -3.25 2.58 8.94
N GLU A 133 -3.18 2.97 7.67
CA GLU A 133 -1.93 2.97 6.89
C GLU A 133 -0.88 3.87 7.54
N PHE A 134 -1.27 5.08 7.97
CA PHE A 134 -0.38 5.99 8.67
C PHE A 134 0.10 5.41 10.00
N ALA A 135 -0.82 4.90 10.82
CA ALA A 135 -0.52 4.34 12.14
C ALA A 135 0.37 3.09 12.04
N PHE A 136 0.05 2.13 11.17
CA PHE A 136 0.83 0.91 11.02
C PHE A 136 2.21 1.15 10.39
N ASN A 137 2.32 2.00 9.36
CA ASN A 137 3.63 2.36 8.84
C ASN A 137 4.46 3.09 9.89
N GLY A 138 3.86 4.04 10.61
CA GLY A 138 4.50 4.75 11.71
C GLY A 138 4.97 3.80 12.82
N LEU A 139 4.14 2.85 13.23
CA LEU A 139 4.47 1.84 14.24
C LEU A 139 5.64 0.95 13.81
N ILE A 140 5.63 0.48 12.57
CA ILE A 140 6.70 -0.39 12.04
C ILE A 140 8.04 0.35 12.01
N PHE A 141 8.05 1.61 11.57
CA PHE A 141 9.28 2.41 11.59
C PHE A 141 9.71 2.80 12.99
N LEU A 142 8.77 3.06 13.90
CA LEU A 142 9.05 3.28 15.32
C LEU A 142 9.71 2.05 15.95
N LEU A 143 9.18 0.85 15.70
CA LEU A 143 9.75 -0.41 16.17
C LEU A 143 11.15 -0.65 15.59
N LEU A 144 11.34 -0.41 14.29
CA LEU A 144 12.66 -0.48 13.67
C LEU A 144 13.66 0.46 14.34
N GLY A 145 13.25 1.72 14.57
CA GLY A 145 14.09 2.72 15.24
C GLY A 145 14.43 2.33 16.68
N LEU A 146 13.48 1.78 17.42
CA LEU A 146 13.67 1.32 18.79
C LEU A 146 14.58 0.08 18.88
N GLN A 147 14.48 -0.83 17.92
CA GLN A 147 15.28 -2.06 17.87
C GLN A 147 16.70 -1.83 17.30
N LEU A 148 16.93 -0.73 16.60
CA LEU A 148 18.20 -0.45 15.94
C LEU A 148 19.43 -0.53 16.87
N PRO A 149 19.40 0.01 18.10
CA PRO A 149 20.51 -0.15 19.04
C PRO A 149 20.81 -1.60 19.40
N ASP A 150 19.77 -2.43 19.58
CA ASP A 150 19.92 -3.84 19.94
C ASP A 150 20.43 -4.66 18.75
N ILE A 151 19.95 -4.34 17.54
CA ILE A 151 20.44 -4.93 16.29
C ILE A 151 21.94 -4.65 16.09
N ILE A 152 22.40 -3.41 16.37
CA ILE A 152 23.83 -3.06 16.30
C ILE A 152 24.64 -3.83 17.34
N LYS A 153 24.16 -3.87 18.60
CA LYS A 153 24.86 -4.60 19.67
C LYS A 153 24.98 -6.09 19.38
N ALA A 154 23.93 -6.71 18.86
CA ALA A 154 23.91 -8.14 18.56
C ALA A 154 25.01 -8.52 17.57
N VAL A 155 25.17 -7.75 16.49
CA VAL A 155 26.18 -8.01 15.45
C VAL A 155 27.61 -7.68 15.89
N VAL A 156 27.80 -6.72 16.80
CA VAL A 156 29.13 -6.29 17.24
C VAL A 156 29.66 -7.12 18.43
N SER A 157 28.76 -7.74 19.21
CA SER A 157 29.11 -8.45 20.47
C SER A 157 30.04 -9.65 20.34
N HIS A 158 30.24 -10.20 19.13
CA HIS A 158 31.01 -11.41 18.89
C HIS A 158 32.50 -11.18 18.59
N GLU A 159 32.98 -9.93 18.47
CA GLU A 159 34.37 -9.64 18.12
C GLU A 159 35.05 -8.62 19.04
N THR A 160 36.37 -8.79 19.21
CA THR A 160 37.21 -8.01 20.15
C THR A 160 37.49 -6.57 19.72
N SER A 161 37.18 -6.19 18.47
CA SER A 161 37.39 -4.82 17.94
C SER A 161 36.11 -4.21 17.37
N LEU A 162 35.50 -3.26 18.09
CA LEU A 162 34.19 -2.67 17.73
C LEU A 162 34.17 -1.96 16.36
N TRP A 163 35.19 -1.15 16.07
CA TRP A 163 35.19 -0.26 14.90
C TRP A 163 35.44 -0.96 13.56
N PRO A 164 36.45 -1.85 13.42
CA PRO A 164 36.68 -2.57 12.17
C PRO A 164 35.50 -3.47 11.80
N THR A 165 34.96 -4.21 12.77
CA THR A 165 33.84 -5.13 12.56
C THR A 165 32.60 -4.38 12.09
N LEU A 166 32.23 -3.28 12.75
CA LEU A 166 31.08 -2.48 12.33
C LEU A 166 31.25 -1.92 10.91
N PHE A 167 32.46 -1.51 10.54
CA PHE A 167 32.74 -1.01 9.18
C PHE A 167 32.53 -2.09 8.12
N TYR A 168 33.04 -3.31 8.33
CA TYR A 168 32.82 -4.42 7.40
C TYR A 168 31.34 -4.79 7.28
N ARG A 169 30.60 -4.83 8.39
CA ARG A 169 29.16 -5.11 8.37
C ARG A 169 28.38 -4.02 7.62
N CYS A 170 28.74 -2.75 7.79
CA CYS A 170 28.17 -1.66 7.00
C CYS A 170 28.49 -1.79 5.51
N LEU A 171 29.68 -2.29 5.13
CA LEU A 171 29.99 -2.58 3.74
C LEU A 171 29.11 -3.69 3.17
N ASP A 172 28.79 -4.73 3.95
CA ASP A 172 27.84 -5.78 3.52
C ASP A 172 26.46 -5.18 3.19
N VAL A 173 25.97 -4.25 4.02
CA VAL A 173 24.70 -3.53 3.77
C VAL A 173 24.76 -2.77 2.46
N VAL A 174 25.83 -2.00 2.23
CA VAL A 174 26.00 -1.20 1.01
C VAL A 174 26.13 -2.11 -0.21
N ALA A 175 26.89 -3.19 -0.13
CA ALA A 175 27.07 -4.15 -1.21
C ALA A 175 25.73 -4.80 -1.59
N ILE A 176 24.97 -5.30 -0.60
CA ILE A 176 23.66 -5.90 -0.83
C ILE A 176 22.67 -4.87 -1.39
N PHE A 177 22.67 -3.65 -0.86
CA PHE A 177 21.83 -2.58 -1.39
C PHE A 177 22.13 -2.28 -2.87
N LEU A 178 23.41 -2.18 -3.24
CA LEU A 178 23.86 -1.96 -4.61
C LEU A 178 23.46 -3.12 -5.52
N VAL A 179 23.68 -4.37 -5.08
CA VAL A 179 23.26 -5.57 -5.82
C VAL A 179 21.76 -5.55 -6.08
N LEU A 180 20.94 -5.28 -5.06
CA LEU A 180 19.49 -5.20 -5.21
C LEU A 180 19.05 -4.05 -6.11
N LEU A 181 19.75 -2.90 -6.05
CA LEU A 181 19.48 -1.74 -6.90
C LEU A 181 19.81 -2.05 -8.37
N VAL A 182 20.95 -2.68 -8.63
CA VAL A 182 21.37 -3.11 -9.98
C VAL A 182 20.42 -4.18 -10.52
N LEU A 183 20.09 -5.19 -9.72
CA LEU A 183 19.15 -6.25 -10.12
C LEU A 183 17.79 -5.65 -10.51
N ARG A 184 17.29 -4.70 -9.71
CA ARG A 184 16.04 -3.99 -10.01
C ARG A 184 16.16 -3.17 -11.28
N PHE A 185 17.26 -2.46 -11.48
CA PHE A 185 17.49 -1.68 -12.70
C PHE A 185 17.51 -2.56 -13.95
N ILE A 186 18.23 -3.69 -13.89
CA ILE A 186 18.28 -4.69 -14.95
C ILE A 186 16.88 -5.26 -15.22
N TRP A 187 16.14 -5.63 -14.18
CA TRP A 187 14.80 -6.18 -14.30
C TRP A 187 13.83 -5.20 -14.97
N VAL A 188 13.78 -3.95 -14.48
CA VAL A 188 12.99 -2.87 -15.09
C VAL A 188 13.36 -2.75 -16.57
N GLN A 189 14.64 -2.57 -16.88
CA GLN A 189 15.13 -2.43 -18.25
C GLN A 189 14.77 -3.62 -19.14
N SER A 190 14.76 -4.84 -18.59
CA SER A 190 14.46 -6.08 -19.30
C SER A 190 12.97 -6.19 -19.64
N ILE A 191 12.08 -5.88 -18.69
CA ILE A 191 10.62 -5.80 -18.92
C ILE A 191 10.31 -4.79 -20.02
N TRP A 192 10.97 -3.63 -20.01
CA TRP A 192 10.79 -2.61 -21.05
C TRP A 192 11.21 -3.12 -22.44
N ARG A 193 12.39 -3.73 -22.54
CA ARG A 193 12.88 -4.31 -23.82
C ARG A 193 11.95 -5.41 -24.32
N LEU A 194 11.52 -6.31 -23.44
CA LEU A 194 10.62 -7.40 -23.77
C LEU A 194 9.25 -6.88 -24.23
N SER A 195 8.70 -5.89 -23.53
CA SER A 195 7.42 -5.25 -23.89
C SER A 195 7.49 -4.56 -25.26
N GLY A 196 8.62 -3.89 -25.56
CA GLY A 196 8.87 -3.31 -26.87
C GLY A 196 8.94 -4.36 -27.98
N LEU A 197 9.66 -5.46 -27.74
CA LEU A 197 9.78 -6.59 -28.68
C LEU A 197 8.42 -7.25 -28.95
N LEU A 198 7.65 -7.55 -27.91
CA LEU A 198 6.33 -8.18 -28.02
C LEU A 198 5.33 -7.30 -28.80
N ARG A 199 5.40 -5.97 -28.63
CA ARG A 199 4.53 -5.03 -29.35
C ARG A 199 4.92 -4.84 -30.82
N ARG A 200 6.23 -4.87 -31.11
CA ARG A 200 6.76 -4.93 -32.48
C ARG A 200 6.29 -6.21 -33.19
N TRP A 201 6.35 -7.36 -32.50
CA TRP A 201 5.81 -8.62 -33.00
C TRP A 201 4.30 -8.60 -33.25
N ARG A 202 3.54 -7.84 -32.44
CA ARG A 202 2.08 -7.67 -32.61
C ARG A 202 1.68 -6.58 -33.62
N GLY A 203 2.63 -6.04 -34.40
CA GLY A 203 2.35 -5.03 -35.44
C GLY A 203 1.91 -3.65 -34.93
N LYS A 204 2.04 -3.37 -33.63
CA LYS A 204 1.63 -2.09 -33.00
C LYS A 204 2.84 -1.20 -32.73
N GLY A 205 3.63 -0.92 -33.78
CA GLY A 205 4.95 -0.28 -33.68
C GLY A 205 4.96 1.25 -33.48
N GLU A 206 3.86 1.95 -33.73
CA GLU A 206 3.90 3.42 -33.92
C GLU A 206 3.67 4.29 -32.67
N LEU A 207 3.40 3.70 -31.50
CA LEU A 207 3.06 4.46 -30.28
C LEU A 207 3.96 4.11 -29.09
N THR A 208 5.27 4.29 -29.23
CA THR A 208 6.17 4.20 -28.07
C THR A 208 7.00 5.47 -27.91
N LEU A 209 6.63 6.29 -26.92
CA LEU A 209 7.62 7.10 -26.20
C LEU A 209 8.70 6.13 -25.70
N VAL A 210 9.88 6.16 -26.33
CA VAL A 210 11.04 5.44 -25.81
C VAL A 210 11.30 5.99 -24.41
N PRO A 211 11.23 5.18 -23.35
CA PRO A 211 11.44 5.69 -22.01
C PRO A 211 12.87 6.19 -21.90
N THR A 212 13.04 7.45 -21.51
CA THR A 212 14.35 8.01 -21.18
C THR A 212 14.99 7.17 -20.07
N ALA A 213 16.31 7.00 -20.07
CA ALA A 213 17.04 6.31 -18.98
C ALA A 213 16.67 6.84 -17.58
N ARG A 214 16.26 8.11 -17.49
CA ARG A 214 15.70 8.75 -16.28
C ARG A 214 14.44 8.06 -15.76
N SER A 215 13.53 7.61 -16.64
CA SER A 215 12.32 6.87 -16.26
C SER A 215 12.64 5.52 -15.63
N CYS A 216 13.64 4.80 -16.15
CA CYS A 216 14.11 3.55 -15.56
C CYS A 216 14.71 3.78 -14.17
N TRP A 217 15.51 4.84 -14.01
CA TRP A 217 16.06 5.23 -12.70
C TRP A 217 14.98 5.64 -11.71
N LEU A 218 13.96 6.40 -12.14
CA LEU A 218 12.81 6.75 -11.30
C LEU A 218 12.06 5.53 -10.78
N LEU A 219 11.81 4.53 -11.64
CA LEU A 219 11.15 3.28 -11.24
C LEU A 219 12.02 2.41 -10.33
N THR A 220 13.33 2.44 -10.54
CA THR A 220 14.28 1.68 -9.74
C THR A 220 14.40 2.27 -8.33
N VAL A 221 14.55 3.59 -8.24
CA VAL A 221 14.79 4.29 -6.97
C VAL A 221 13.50 4.58 -6.21
N GLY A 222 12.38 4.75 -6.91
CA GLY A 222 11.07 4.95 -6.28
C GLY A 222 10.53 3.72 -5.54
N GLY A 223 11.16 2.55 -5.71
CA GLY A 223 10.77 1.34 -5.01
C GLY A 223 11.51 1.13 -3.70
N VAL A 224 11.09 1.91 -2.70
CA VAL A 224 11.61 1.86 -1.33
C VAL A 224 11.31 0.51 -0.70
N ARG A 225 12.24 -0.04 0.10
CA ARG A 225 11.99 -1.23 0.92
C ARG A 225 11.36 -0.78 2.23
N GLY A 226 10.36 -1.51 2.71
CA GLY A 226 9.55 -1.04 3.83
C GLY A 226 9.14 -2.13 4.80
N ALA A 227 7.93 -1.97 5.31
CA ALA A 227 7.32 -2.77 6.36
C ALA A 227 7.37 -4.28 6.15
N VAL A 228 7.12 -4.74 4.93
CA VAL A 228 7.01 -6.18 4.62
C VAL A 228 8.36 -6.87 4.75
N THR A 229 9.45 -6.21 4.35
CA THR A 229 10.82 -6.73 4.54
C THR A 229 11.16 -6.86 6.02
N LEU A 230 10.79 -5.86 6.84
CA LEU A 230 11.01 -5.91 8.28
C LEU A 230 10.20 -7.03 8.95
N ALA A 231 8.91 -7.16 8.61
CA ALA A 231 8.07 -8.22 9.14
C ALA A 231 8.61 -9.60 8.77
N GLY A 232 9.08 -9.79 7.53
CA GLY A 232 9.73 -11.02 7.09
C GLY A 232 10.98 -11.33 7.91
N VAL A 233 11.88 -10.36 8.08
CA VAL A 233 13.13 -10.59 8.82
C VAL A 233 12.91 -10.92 10.29
N MET A 234 11.91 -10.27 10.92
CA MET A 234 11.57 -10.52 12.31
C MET A 234 10.88 -11.87 12.53
N SER A 235 10.28 -12.45 11.48
CA SER A 235 9.68 -13.78 11.52
C SER A 235 10.69 -14.93 11.43
N VAL A 236 11.98 -14.64 11.21
CA VAL A 236 13.04 -15.66 11.27
C VAL A 236 13.08 -16.28 12.67
N PRO A 237 12.92 -17.61 12.80
CA PRO A 237 12.87 -18.29 14.09
C PRO A 237 14.20 -18.13 14.83
N LEU A 238 14.14 -18.09 16.15
CA LEU A 238 15.33 -18.02 17.00
C LEU A 238 16.14 -19.32 16.97
N PHE A 239 15.44 -20.45 16.80
CA PHE A 239 16.02 -21.78 16.83
C PHE A 239 15.60 -22.59 15.61
N LEU A 240 16.53 -23.39 15.10
CA LEU A 240 16.27 -24.54 14.25
C LEU A 240 15.59 -25.64 15.08
N GLY A 241 14.83 -26.53 14.43
CA GLY A 241 13.93 -27.49 15.11
C GLY A 241 14.57 -28.34 16.22
N ALA A 242 15.88 -28.57 16.17
CA ALA A 242 16.63 -29.32 17.18
C ALA A 242 17.14 -28.48 18.39
N GLY A 243 16.74 -27.20 18.50
CA GLY A 243 17.18 -26.30 19.56
C GLY A 243 18.49 -25.55 19.29
N GLU A 244 19.10 -25.74 18.12
CA GLU A 244 20.25 -24.93 17.70
C GLU A 244 19.82 -23.52 17.29
N ALA A 245 20.62 -22.50 17.61
CA ALA A 245 20.33 -21.12 17.21
C ALA A 245 20.34 -20.98 15.68
N PHE A 246 19.41 -20.18 15.14
CA PHE A 246 19.40 -19.91 13.70
C PHE A 246 20.69 -19.18 13.29
N PRO A 247 21.46 -19.71 12.32
CA PRO A 247 22.78 -19.18 11.99
C PRO A 247 22.67 -17.76 11.42
N GLU A 248 23.52 -16.85 11.92
CA GLU A 248 23.66 -15.48 11.41
C GLU A 248 22.35 -14.68 11.35
N ARG A 249 21.37 -15.02 12.21
CA ARG A 249 20.06 -14.33 12.26
C ARG A 249 20.21 -12.83 12.47
N ASP A 250 21.04 -12.44 13.44
CA ASP A 250 21.20 -11.03 13.80
C ASP A 250 21.90 -10.23 12.70
N LEU A 251 22.82 -10.87 11.96
CA LEU A 251 23.42 -10.31 10.75
C LEU A 251 22.38 -10.10 9.66
N LEU A 252 21.49 -11.06 9.44
CA LEU A 252 20.40 -10.97 8.46
C LEU A 252 19.45 -9.80 8.80
N ILE A 253 19.10 -9.66 10.08
CA ILE A 253 18.29 -8.55 10.58
C ILE A 253 19.00 -7.20 10.39
N PHE A 254 20.30 -7.12 10.72
CA PHE A 254 21.11 -5.92 10.53
C PHE A 254 21.18 -5.50 9.06
N ILE A 255 21.40 -6.46 8.16
CA ILE A 255 21.41 -6.22 6.72
C ILE A 255 20.06 -5.70 6.24
N ALA A 256 18.96 -6.36 6.61
CA ALA A 256 17.62 -5.94 6.21
C ALA A 256 17.28 -4.54 6.71
N ALA A 257 17.55 -4.24 7.98
CA ALA A 257 17.35 -2.92 8.58
C ALA A 257 18.18 -1.84 7.87
N GLY A 258 19.47 -2.12 7.63
CA GLY A 258 20.37 -1.23 6.91
C GLY A 258 19.93 -0.96 5.47
N VAL A 259 19.49 -1.98 4.74
CA VAL A 259 18.97 -1.85 3.37
C VAL A 259 17.68 -1.03 3.34
N ILE A 260 16.78 -1.20 4.31
CA ILE A 260 15.55 -0.41 4.43
C ILE A 260 15.91 1.07 4.59
N LEU A 261 16.76 1.40 5.57
CA LEU A 261 17.18 2.78 5.85
C LEU A 261 17.91 3.41 4.67
N LEU A 262 18.89 2.70 4.09
CA LEU A 262 19.64 3.19 2.94
C LEU A 262 18.72 3.42 1.73
N SER A 263 17.73 2.54 1.52
CA SER A 263 16.76 2.71 0.44
C SER A 263 15.82 3.90 0.64
N LEU A 264 15.39 4.17 1.87
CA LEU A 264 14.57 5.33 2.22
C LEU A 264 15.34 6.62 1.98
N VAL A 265 16.56 6.72 2.52
CA VAL A 265 17.42 7.90 2.37
C VAL A 265 17.75 8.13 0.90
N ALA A 266 18.13 7.07 0.17
CA ALA A 266 18.43 7.15 -1.26
C ALA A 266 17.22 7.64 -2.06
N ALA A 267 16.02 7.14 -1.78
CA ALA A 267 14.81 7.57 -2.46
C ALA A 267 14.42 9.03 -2.14
N CYS A 268 14.50 9.44 -0.87
CA CYS A 268 14.22 10.81 -0.44
C CYS A 268 15.13 11.84 -1.13
N ILE A 269 16.38 11.48 -1.43
CA ILE A 269 17.33 12.37 -2.10
C ILE A 269 17.19 12.25 -3.62
N ALA A 270 17.28 11.04 -4.17
CA ALA A 270 17.37 10.84 -5.60
C ALA A 270 16.05 11.13 -6.34
N LEU A 271 14.89 10.87 -5.72
CA LEU A 271 13.60 11.06 -6.39
C LEU A 271 13.32 12.55 -6.70
N PRO A 272 13.49 13.51 -5.77
CA PRO A 272 13.42 14.93 -6.10
C PRO A 272 14.41 15.36 -7.18
N LEU A 273 15.65 14.84 -7.17
CA LEU A 273 16.65 15.17 -8.18
C LEU A 273 16.28 14.63 -9.57
N LEU A 274 15.82 13.39 -9.65
CA LEU A 274 15.43 12.73 -10.89
C LEU A 274 14.14 13.30 -11.51
N LEU A 275 13.25 13.85 -10.68
CA LEU A 275 12.01 14.49 -11.12
C LEU A 275 12.22 15.92 -11.63
N ARG A 276 13.36 16.57 -11.34
CA ARG A 276 13.68 17.91 -11.86
C ARG A 276 13.74 17.90 -13.39
N GLY A 277 12.95 18.77 -14.02
CA GLY A 277 12.97 18.97 -15.47
C GLY A 277 12.17 17.94 -16.27
N ILE A 278 11.38 17.06 -15.64
CA ILE A 278 10.42 16.21 -16.37
C ILE A 278 9.19 17.05 -16.73
N VAL A 279 8.98 17.24 -18.04
CA VAL A 279 7.79 17.90 -18.58
C VAL A 279 6.58 17.02 -18.24
N LYS A 280 5.62 17.58 -17.49
CA LYS A 280 4.34 16.93 -17.19
C LYS A 280 3.71 16.40 -18.49
N SER A 281 3.33 15.13 -18.50
CA SER A 281 2.64 14.49 -19.63
C SER A 281 1.44 15.35 -20.07
N PRO A 282 1.03 15.37 -21.35
CA PRO A 282 -0.19 16.04 -21.79
C PRO A 282 -1.42 15.69 -20.92
N ASP A 283 -1.50 14.45 -20.43
CA ASP A 283 -2.54 13.98 -19.51
C ASP A 283 -2.45 14.63 -18.11
N ASP A 284 -1.25 14.95 -17.62
CA ASP A 284 -1.06 15.63 -16.33
C ASP A 284 -1.39 17.12 -16.41
N LYS A 285 -1.17 17.76 -17.57
CA LYS A 285 -1.66 19.12 -17.83
C LYS A 285 -3.19 19.15 -17.83
N ARG A 286 -3.83 18.24 -18.56
CA ARG A 286 -5.29 18.10 -18.59
C ARG A 286 -5.89 17.81 -17.21
N ARG A 287 -5.25 16.96 -16.40
CA ARG A 287 -5.65 16.73 -14.99
C ARG A 287 -5.47 17.97 -14.11
N GLY A 288 -4.43 18.77 -14.37
CA GLY A 288 -4.23 20.07 -13.72
C GLY A 288 -5.38 21.04 -14.04
N GLU A 289 -5.70 21.20 -15.32
CA GLU A 289 -6.79 22.06 -15.79
C GLU A 289 -8.15 21.64 -15.24
N VAL A 290 -8.46 20.34 -15.23
CA VAL A 290 -9.70 19.81 -14.63
C VAL A 290 -9.75 20.12 -13.14
N ARG A 291 -8.67 19.92 -12.41
CA ARG A 291 -8.63 20.17 -10.96
C ARG A 291 -8.76 21.65 -10.63
N ASP A 292 -8.17 22.53 -11.44
CA ASP A 292 -8.35 23.98 -11.30
C ASP A 292 -9.78 24.42 -11.64
N ALA A 293 -10.40 23.83 -12.66
CA ALA A 293 -11.81 24.05 -12.96
C ALA A 293 -12.70 23.61 -11.79
N TRP A 294 -12.49 22.41 -11.25
CA TRP A 294 -13.21 21.90 -10.07
C TRP A 294 -13.03 22.79 -8.85
N ARG A 295 -11.81 23.27 -8.59
CA ARG A 295 -11.52 24.19 -7.50
C ARG A 295 -12.33 25.49 -7.65
N LYS A 296 -12.29 26.11 -8.83
CA LYS A 296 -13.08 27.33 -9.11
C LYS A 296 -14.58 27.10 -8.97
N THR A 297 -15.06 25.94 -9.39
CA THR A 297 -16.48 25.58 -9.28
C THR A 297 -16.89 25.40 -7.82
N ALA A 298 -16.03 24.77 -7.01
CA ALA A 298 -16.26 24.60 -5.58
C ALA A 298 -16.20 25.93 -4.82
N GLU A 299 -15.21 26.80 -5.13
CA GLU A 299 -15.11 28.15 -4.58
C GLU A 299 -16.36 28.99 -4.94
N ALA A 300 -16.82 28.91 -6.19
CA ALA A 300 -18.06 29.59 -6.61
C ALA A 300 -19.31 29.04 -5.90
N ALA A 301 -19.39 27.73 -5.68
CA ALA A 301 -20.50 27.12 -4.95
C ALA A 301 -20.49 27.52 -3.46
N ILE A 302 -19.32 27.58 -2.83
CA ILE A 302 -19.18 28.06 -1.44
C ILE A 302 -19.64 29.52 -1.35
N HIS A 303 -19.17 30.39 -2.26
CA HIS A 303 -19.60 31.79 -2.27
C HIS A 303 -21.09 31.97 -2.56
N ALA A 304 -21.70 31.11 -3.38
CA ALA A 304 -23.14 31.15 -3.61
C ALA A 304 -23.94 30.78 -2.35
N LEU A 305 -23.49 29.76 -1.61
CA LEU A 305 -24.09 29.37 -0.33
C LEU A 305 -23.91 30.45 0.75
N GLU A 306 -22.73 31.05 0.84
CA GLU A 306 -22.47 32.19 1.75
C GLU A 306 -23.37 33.39 1.40
N ALA A 307 -23.62 33.65 0.11
CA ALA A 307 -24.49 34.73 -0.33
C ALA A 307 -25.97 34.47 -0.03
N GLU A 308 -26.45 33.22 -0.15
CA GLU A 308 -27.80 32.82 0.28
C GLU A 308 -27.98 32.91 1.80
N GLU A 309 -26.98 32.52 2.59
CA GLU A 309 -27.02 32.59 4.06
C GLU A 309 -27.04 34.06 4.56
N VAL A 310 -26.34 34.96 3.86
CA VAL A 310 -26.39 36.41 4.11
C VAL A 310 -27.73 37.03 3.67
N ALA A 311 -28.36 36.51 2.63
CA ALA A 311 -29.68 36.97 2.17
C ALA A 311 -30.80 36.56 3.15
N ASP A 312 -30.77 35.31 3.65
CA ASP A 312 -31.75 34.78 4.60
C ASP A 312 -31.67 35.48 5.98
N THR A 313 -30.45 35.83 6.43
CA THR A 313 -30.25 36.63 7.65
C THR A 313 -30.67 38.10 7.50
N GLY A 314 -30.71 38.63 6.26
CA GLY A 314 -31.16 39.99 5.94
C GLY A 314 -32.69 40.16 5.96
N GLU A 315 -33.47 39.13 5.60
CA GLU A 315 -34.93 39.19 5.53
C GLU A 315 -35.63 39.09 6.90
N THR A 316 -34.95 38.67 7.96
CA THR A 316 -35.53 38.60 9.32
C THR A 316 -35.78 39.95 10.03
N ARG A 317 -35.48 41.11 9.42
CA ARG A 317 -35.90 42.41 9.97
C ARG A 317 -37.29 42.81 9.47
N MET A 318 -38.33 42.31 10.13
CA MET A 318 -39.71 42.79 9.95
C MET A 318 -39.77 44.32 10.06
N PRO A 319 -40.40 45.05 9.12
CA PRO A 319 -40.65 46.48 9.27
C PRO A 319 -41.67 46.74 10.38
N PRO A 320 -41.59 47.86 11.12
CA PRO A 320 -42.52 48.18 12.20
C PRO A 320 -43.94 48.34 11.63
N ARG A 321 -44.88 47.56 12.17
CA ARG A 321 -46.31 47.60 11.81
C ARG A 321 -46.87 49.01 11.98
N ARG A 322 -47.44 49.57 10.91
CA ARG A 322 -48.17 50.84 10.97
C ARG A 322 -49.44 50.69 11.84
N PRO A 323 -49.83 51.70 12.64
CA PRO A 323 -51.07 51.66 13.42
C PRO A 323 -52.29 51.77 12.50
N TRP A 324 -53.34 50.98 12.81
CA TRP A 324 -54.62 50.95 12.09
C TRP A 324 -55.46 52.22 12.35
N PRO A 325 -56.26 52.73 11.40
CA PRO A 325 -57.09 53.91 11.61
C PRO A 325 -58.33 53.60 12.49
N PRO A 326 -58.91 54.61 13.17
CA PRO A 326 -60.03 54.41 14.09
C PRO A 326 -61.33 54.14 13.33
N SER A 327 -62.07 53.13 13.79
CA SER A 327 -63.40 52.79 13.30
C SER A 327 -64.44 53.81 13.76
N SER A 328 -65.07 54.51 12.83
CA SER A 328 -66.30 55.26 13.05
C SER A 328 -67.52 54.38 12.78
N ARG A 329 -68.40 54.28 13.79
CA ARG A 329 -69.85 53.93 13.80
C ARG A 329 -70.18 53.75 15.30
N GLY A 330 -71.11 54.45 15.95
CA GLY A 330 -72.32 55.10 15.49
C GLY A 330 -73.52 54.22 15.88
N ALA A 331 -74.03 54.44 17.10
CA ALA A 331 -75.30 54.04 17.74
C ALA A 331 -75.09 53.39 19.12
#